data_AF-A0A8H3HA24-F1
#
_entry.id   AF-A0A8H3HA24-F1
#
_cell.length_a   1.000
_cell.length_b   1.000
_cell.length_c   1.000
_cell.angle_alpha   90.00
_cell.angle_beta   90.00
_cell.angle_gamma   90.00
#
_symmetry.space_group_name_H-M   'P 1'
#
loop_
_entity.id
_entity.type
_entity.pdbx_description
1 polymer ?
#
loop_
_entity_poly.entity_id
_entity_poly.type
_entity_poly.pdbx_seq_one_letter_code
_entity_poly.pdbx_strand_id
1 'polypeptide(L)'
;MAASKVASEFAAANETYVKNYGGKLPLPPARHVAIVTCMDARIDPIASLGLKEGDAHVIRNAGGRASEAIRSIVISQRLLGTTEVVLFHHTDCGMLTFSDKDIRDKLREAEGASVAPYVDQIAFLPFSDLERSIQEDVEYIRSHPLILKDSKVSGWVHEVETGRICQVV
;
A
#
# COMPACT_ATOMS: atom_id res chain seq x y z
N MET A 1 -29.58 9.70 -0.24
CA MET A 1 -28.79 9.17 0.89
C MET A 1 -28.14 10.34 1.60
N ALA A 2 -28.33 10.48 2.91
CA ALA A 2 -27.63 11.53 3.67
C ALA A 2 -26.12 11.22 3.68
N ALA A 3 -25.27 12.22 3.47
CA ALA A 3 -23.82 12.04 3.63
C ALA A 3 -23.54 11.52 5.05
N SER A 4 -22.68 10.51 5.18
CA SER A 4 -22.29 9.99 6.49
C SER A 4 -21.62 11.11 7.31
N LYS A 5 -21.72 11.03 8.63
CA LYS A 5 -21.11 12.02 9.54
C LYS A 5 -19.63 12.25 9.22
N VAL A 6 -18.87 11.17 9.00
CA VAL A 6 -17.43 11.22 8.70
C VAL A 6 -17.15 11.86 7.33
N ALA A 7 -17.91 11.53 6.29
CA ALA A 7 -17.69 12.11 4.97
C ALA A 7 -17.88 13.64 4.97
N SER A 8 -18.82 14.14 5.78
CA SER A 8 -19.03 15.58 5.95
C SER A 8 -17.86 16.27 6.66
N GLU A 9 -17.20 15.60 7.60
CA GLU A 9 -16.00 16.12 8.29
C GLU A 9 -14.83 16.31 7.32
N PHE A 10 -14.67 15.44 6.31
CA PHE A 10 -13.62 15.59 5.30
C PHE A 10 -13.79 16.85 4.45
N ALA A 11 -15.02 17.22 4.09
CA ALA A 11 -15.27 18.45 3.36
C ALA A 11 -14.83 19.68 4.17
N ALA A 12 -15.19 19.73 5.46
CA ALA A 12 -14.78 20.81 6.36
C ALA A 12 -13.26 20.85 6.60
N ALA A 13 -12.61 19.69 6.76
CA ALA A 13 -11.16 19.63 6.88
C ALA A 13 -10.45 20.12 5.61
N ASN A 14 -10.97 19.76 4.43
CA ASN A 14 -10.43 20.17 3.15
C ASN A 14 -10.48 21.70 2.95
N GLU A 15 -11.54 22.38 3.42
CA GLU A 15 -11.62 23.85 3.40
C GLU A 15 -10.46 24.51 4.17
N THR A 16 -9.93 23.83 5.20
CA THR A 16 -8.74 24.31 5.91
C THR A 16 -7.46 24.03 5.13
N TYR A 17 -7.34 22.84 4.53
CA TYR A 17 -6.20 22.46 3.70
C TYR A 17 -5.99 23.41 2.50
N VAL A 18 -7.06 23.73 1.76
CA VAL A 18 -6.98 24.56 0.54
C VAL A 18 -6.49 25.99 0.79
N LYS A 19 -6.59 26.51 2.03
CA LYS A 19 -6.08 27.84 2.38
C LYS A 19 -4.57 27.97 2.22
N ASN A 20 -3.85 26.85 2.33
CA ASN A 20 -2.40 26.78 2.20
C ASN A 20 -1.97 25.98 0.95
N TYR A 21 -2.91 25.58 0.09
CA TYR A 21 -2.61 24.75 -1.08
C TYR A 21 -1.94 25.59 -2.18
N GLY A 22 -0.66 25.28 -2.45
CA GLY A 22 0.13 26.01 -3.45
C GLY A 22 -0.18 25.65 -4.91
N GLY A 23 -0.71 24.44 -5.14
CA GLY A 23 -1.06 23.93 -6.47
C GLY A 23 0.08 23.85 -7.49
N LYS A 24 -0.25 23.36 -8.70
CA LYS A 24 0.62 23.36 -9.90
C LYS A 24 1.95 22.57 -9.78
N LEU A 25 1.88 21.32 -9.35
CA LEU A 25 3.00 20.39 -9.46
C LEU A 25 2.95 19.61 -10.79
N PRO A 26 4.10 19.25 -11.39
CA PRO A 26 4.14 18.32 -12.51
C PRO A 26 3.52 16.96 -12.15
N LEU A 27 3.01 16.24 -13.15
CA LEU A 27 2.45 14.91 -12.96
C LEU A 27 3.51 13.85 -12.55
N PRO A 28 4.73 13.81 -13.15
CA PRO A 28 5.75 12.84 -12.75
C PRO A 28 6.28 13.11 -11.33
N PRO A 29 6.49 12.05 -10.50
CA PRO A 29 7.06 12.22 -9.16
C PRO A 29 8.49 12.77 -9.21
N ALA A 30 8.75 13.84 -8.46
CA ALA A 30 10.03 14.56 -8.48
C ALA A 30 11.22 13.72 -8.00
N ARG A 31 10.99 12.73 -7.12
CA ARG A 31 12.04 11.83 -6.62
C ARG A 31 12.12 10.52 -7.39
N HIS A 32 11.32 10.33 -8.44
CA HIS A 32 11.31 9.12 -9.26
C HIS A 32 11.11 7.83 -8.44
N VAL A 33 10.34 7.89 -7.34
CA VAL A 33 10.11 6.76 -6.44
C VAL A 33 8.63 6.38 -6.34
N ALA A 34 8.37 5.07 -6.29
CA ALA A 34 7.08 4.50 -5.95
C ALA A 34 7.18 3.78 -4.59
N ILE A 35 6.34 4.18 -3.65
CA ILE A 35 6.22 3.55 -2.33
C ILE A 35 5.07 2.56 -2.39
N VAL A 36 5.32 1.34 -1.90
CA VAL A 36 4.28 0.32 -1.69
C VAL A 36 4.18 0.08 -0.20
N THR A 37 3.01 0.28 0.39
CA THR A 37 2.81 0.04 1.83
C THR A 37 1.40 -0.39 2.18
N CYS A 38 1.19 -0.81 3.43
CA CYS A 38 -0.11 -1.23 3.91
C CYS A 38 -1.11 -0.07 3.99
N MET A 39 -2.40 -0.36 3.89
CA MET A 39 -3.52 0.56 4.12
C MET A 39 -3.74 0.90 5.62
N ASP A 40 -2.88 0.41 6.52
CA ASP A 40 -3.01 0.60 7.96
C ASP A 40 -3.17 2.09 8.34
N ALA A 41 -4.21 2.37 9.12
CA ALA A 41 -4.60 3.73 9.49
C ALA A 41 -3.57 4.45 10.38
N ARG A 42 -2.63 3.71 10.99
CA ARG A 42 -1.56 4.25 11.83
C ARG A 42 -0.38 4.76 11.00
N ILE A 43 -0.33 4.42 9.71
CA ILE A 43 0.77 4.80 8.82
C ILE A 43 0.36 6.02 7.99
N ASP A 44 1.02 7.14 8.25
CA ASP A 44 1.10 8.29 7.36
C ASP A 44 2.42 8.20 6.56
N PRO A 45 2.40 7.70 5.31
CA PRO A 45 3.61 7.54 4.51
C PRO A 45 4.21 8.88 4.08
N ILE A 46 3.42 9.96 4.03
CA ILE A 46 3.93 11.28 3.65
C ILE A 46 4.74 11.86 4.79
N ALA A 47 4.16 11.90 6.00
CA ALA A 47 4.83 12.45 7.16
C ALA A 47 6.01 11.58 7.62
N SER A 48 5.85 10.26 7.72
CA SER A 48 6.89 9.36 8.23
C SER A 48 8.15 9.31 7.38
N LEU A 49 8.04 9.56 6.07
CA LEU A 49 9.16 9.55 5.13
C LEU A 49 9.65 10.96 4.75
N GLY A 50 9.08 12.01 5.36
CA GLY A 50 9.45 13.40 5.07
C GLY A 50 9.20 13.80 3.61
N LEU A 51 8.14 13.26 3.01
CA LEU A 51 7.75 13.55 1.63
C LEU A 51 6.95 14.83 1.56
N LYS A 52 7.04 15.48 0.40
CA LYS A 52 6.18 16.60 0.02
C LYS A 52 5.23 16.17 -1.10
N GLU A 53 4.19 16.96 -1.33
CA GLU A 53 3.33 16.79 -2.49
C GLU A 53 4.18 16.74 -3.77
N GLY A 54 3.90 15.75 -4.63
CA GLY A 54 4.64 15.53 -5.88
C GLY A 54 5.96 14.77 -5.74
N ASP A 55 6.43 14.43 -4.54
CA ASP A 55 7.72 13.72 -4.39
C ASP A 55 7.68 12.28 -4.91
N ALA A 56 6.62 11.53 -4.59
CA ALA A 56 6.53 10.09 -4.78
C ALA A 56 5.12 9.64 -5.16
N HIS A 57 5.02 8.50 -5.85
CA HIS A 57 3.77 7.74 -5.83
C HIS A 57 3.66 6.93 -4.55
N VAL A 58 2.46 6.87 -3.98
CA VAL A 58 2.16 6.06 -2.79
C VAL A 58 1.03 5.09 -3.12
N ILE A 59 1.36 3.81 -3.19
CA ILE A 59 0.45 2.71 -3.52
C ILE A 59 0.16 1.97 -2.22
N ARG A 60 -1.13 1.86 -1.85
CA ARG A 60 -1.55 1.24 -0.59
C ARG A 60 -2.61 0.17 -0.81
N ASN A 61 -2.45 -0.97 -0.16
CA ASN A 61 -3.43 -2.06 -0.09
C ASN A 61 -3.33 -2.84 1.23
N ALA A 62 -4.17 -3.85 1.44
CA ALA A 62 -4.11 -4.70 2.62
C ALA A 62 -2.77 -5.45 2.67
N GLY A 63 -1.96 -5.19 3.68
CA GLY A 63 -0.63 -5.81 3.86
C GLY A 63 0.51 -5.16 3.07
N GLY A 64 0.25 -4.26 2.12
CA GLY A 64 1.29 -3.69 1.27
C GLY A 64 1.81 -4.65 0.20
N ARG A 65 0.96 -5.58 -0.25
CA ARG A 65 1.34 -6.69 -1.11
C ARG A 65 1.75 -6.25 -2.51
N ALA A 66 2.95 -6.65 -2.92
CA ALA A 66 3.52 -6.27 -4.22
C ALA A 66 2.73 -6.83 -5.41
N SER A 67 2.19 -8.05 -5.28
CA SER A 67 1.42 -8.72 -6.34
C SER A 67 0.17 -7.94 -6.75
N GLU A 68 -0.52 -7.30 -5.79
CA GLU A 68 -1.66 -6.44 -6.08
C GLU A 68 -1.23 -5.02 -6.54
N ALA A 69 -0.07 -4.55 -6.06
CA ALA A 69 0.49 -3.25 -6.45
C ALA A 69 1.09 -3.24 -7.86
N ILE A 70 1.39 -4.40 -8.46
CA ILE A 70 2.23 -4.51 -9.67
C ILE A 70 1.73 -3.67 -10.85
N ARG A 71 0.41 -3.65 -11.08
CA ARG A 71 -0.20 -2.82 -12.14
C ARG A 71 0.14 -1.34 -11.96
N SER A 72 0.08 -0.85 -10.73
CA SER A 72 0.38 0.54 -10.39
C SER A 72 1.87 0.84 -10.49
N ILE A 73 2.75 -0.08 -10.07
CA ILE A 73 4.20 0.06 -10.21
C ILE A 73 4.59 0.15 -11.70
N VAL A 74 4.04 -0.72 -12.54
CA VAL A 74 4.32 -0.71 -13.99
C VAL A 74 3.90 0.63 -14.62
N ILE A 75 2.72 1.16 -14.30
CA ILE A 75 2.28 2.48 -14.77
C ILE A 75 3.23 3.58 -14.28
N SER A 76 3.57 3.56 -12.99
CA SER A 76 4.48 4.52 -12.36
C SER A 76 5.83 4.59 -13.08
N GLN A 77 6.40 3.43 -13.42
CA GLN A 77 7.68 3.38 -14.11
C GLN A 77 7.56 3.75 -15.59
N ARG A 78 6.64 3.12 -16.32
CA ARG A 78 6.58 3.18 -17.79
C ARG A 78 6.00 4.50 -18.31
N LEU A 79 5.09 5.12 -17.56
CA LEU A 79 4.39 6.32 -18.01
C LEU A 79 4.79 7.57 -17.21
N LEU A 80 5.27 7.41 -15.98
CA LEU A 80 5.51 8.52 -15.06
C LEU A 80 6.94 8.59 -14.54
N GLY A 81 7.84 7.72 -15.04
CA GLY A 81 9.28 7.88 -14.92
C GLY A 81 9.89 7.53 -13.56
N THR A 82 9.20 6.77 -12.69
CA THR A 82 9.84 6.27 -11.47
C THR A 82 10.85 5.16 -11.78
N THR A 83 11.97 5.15 -11.08
CA THR A 83 13.07 4.17 -11.24
C THR A 83 13.38 3.41 -9.96
N GLU A 84 12.71 3.75 -8.86
CA GLU A 84 12.92 3.14 -7.55
C GLU A 84 11.59 2.73 -6.91
N VAL A 85 11.58 1.55 -6.28
CA VAL A 85 10.46 1.03 -5.51
C VAL A 85 10.90 0.78 -4.07
N VAL A 86 10.17 1.36 -3.12
CA VAL A 86 10.43 1.16 -1.69
C VAL A 86 9.21 0.50 -1.08
N LEU A 87 9.37 -0.74 -0.62
CA LEU A 87 8.30 -1.56 -0.07
C LEU A 87 8.37 -1.55 1.46
N PHE A 88 7.24 -1.24 2.10
CA PHE A 88 7.09 -1.23 3.54
C PHE A 88 5.95 -2.15 3.97
N HIS A 89 6.27 -3.19 4.75
CA HIS A 89 5.29 -3.80 5.63
C HIS A 89 5.44 -3.21 7.04
N HIS A 90 4.65 -3.66 8.01
CA HIS A 90 4.69 -3.09 9.35
C HIS A 90 4.39 -4.12 10.45
N THR A 91 4.86 -3.82 11.66
CA THR A 91 4.53 -4.59 12.86
C THR A 91 3.04 -4.49 13.18
N ASP A 92 2.50 -5.50 13.87
CA ASP A 92 1.08 -5.57 14.24
C ASP A 92 0.13 -5.42 13.03
N CYS A 93 0.50 -6.02 11.89
CA CYS A 93 -0.32 -6.03 10.69
C CYS A 93 -1.49 -7.00 10.82
N GLY A 94 -2.70 -6.56 10.50
CA GLY A 94 -3.88 -7.42 10.48
C GLY A 94 -3.73 -8.65 9.57
N MET A 95 -2.90 -8.57 8.52
CA MET A 95 -2.64 -9.68 7.60
C MET A 95 -1.85 -10.85 8.23
N LEU A 96 -1.30 -10.67 9.44
CA LEU A 96 -0.67 -11.73 10.26
C LEU A 96 -1.69 -12.54 11.07
N THR A 97 -2.94 -12.07 11.18
CA THR A 97 -3.89 -12.57 12.18
C THR A 97 -4.87 -13.61 11.66
N PHE A 98 -4.81 -13.93 10.36
CA PHE A 98 -5.76 -14.84 9.72
C PHE A 98 -5.12 -15.52 8.50
N SER A 99 -5.77 -16.59 8.04
CA SER A 99 -5.49 -17.25 6.75
C SER A 99 -6.63 -17.01 5.75
N ASP A 100 -6.37 -17.24 4.45
CA ASP A 100 -7.42 -17.19 3.42
C ASP A 100 -8.62 -18.07 3.78
N LYS A 101 -8.37 -19.23 4.42
CA LYS A 101 -9.45 -20.11 4.88
C LYS A 101 -10.33 -19.42 5.94
N ASP A 102 -9.73 -18.75 6.91
CA ASP A 102 -10.47 -18.16 8.03
C ASP A 102 -11.43 -17.07 7.54
N ILE A 103 -10.98 -16.17 6.66
CA ILE A 103 -11.84 -15.12 6.11
C ILE A 103 -12.91 -15.68 5.15
N ARG A 104 -12.56 -16.70 4.36
CA ARG A 104 -13.53 -17.38 3.46
C ARG A 104 -14.65 -18.04 4.25
N ASP A 105 -14.31 -18.76 5.30
CA ASP A 105 -15.29 -19.44 6.15
C ASP A 105 -16.17 -18.43 6.88
N LYS A 106 -15.56 -17.36 7.45
CA LYS A 106 -16.30 -16.27 8.10
C LYS A 106 -17.32 -15.60 7.17
N LEU A 107 -16.95 -15.34 5.91
CA LEU A 107 -17.85 -14.72 4.93
C LEU A 107 -19.00 -15.65 4.53
N ARG A 108 -18.72 -16.95 4.35
CA ARG A 108 -19.75 -17.94 4.02
C ARG A 108 -20.71 -18.20 5.18
N GLU A 109 -20.22 -18.16 6.42
CA GLU A 109 -21.06 -18.28 7.62
C GLU A 109 -22.00 -17.07 7.78
N ALA A 110 -21.49 -15.86 7.53
CA ALA A 110 -22.26 -14.62 7.68
C ALA A 110 -23.31 -14.41 6.57
N GLU A 111 -22.94 -14.68 5.32
CA GLU A 111 -23.74 -14.29 4.14
C GLU A 111 -24.39 -15.51 3.43
N GLY A 112 -24.02 -16.73 3.82
CA GLY A 112 -24.53 -17.97 3.24
C GLY A 112 -23.80 -18.43 1.96
N ALA A 113 -24.24 -19.55 1.39
CA ALA A 113 -23.55 -20.19 0.26
C ALA A 113 -23.60 -19.39 -1.06
N SER A 114 -24.51 -18.42 -1.19
CA SER A 114 -24.67 -17.61 -2.41
C SER A 114 -23.46 -16.70 -2.69
N VAL A 115 -22.67 -16.36 -1.67
CA VAL A 115 -21.48 -15.50 -1.87
C VAL A 115 -20.23 -16.27 -2.30
N ALA A 116 -20.23 -17.60 -2.20
CA ALA A 116 -19.05 -18.43 -2.45
C ALA A 116 -18.34 -18.13 -3.80
N PRO A 117 -19.04 -17.92 -4.93
CA PRO A 117 -18.39 -17.60 -6.20
C PRO A 117 -17.58 -16.29 -6.15
N TYR A 118 -17.99 -15.31 -5.34
CA TYR A 118 -17.27 -14.05 -5.19
C TYR A 118 -16.09 -14.19 -4.24
N VAL A 119 -16.28 -14.90 -3.12
CA VAL A 119 -15.23 -15.10 -2.12
C VAL A 119 -14.07 -15.92 -2.70
N ASP A 120 -14.37 -16.95 -3.51
CA ASP A 120 -13.36 -17.88 -4.03
C ASP A 120 -12.46 -17.26 -5.11
N GLN A 121 -12.91 -16.16 -5.72
CA GLN A 121 -12.13 -15.39 -6.69
C GLN A 121 -11.15 -14.41 -6.04
N ILE A 122 -11.29 -14.17 -4.73
CA ILE A 122 -10.43 -13.24 -4.00
C ILE A 122 -9.28 -14.02 -3.36
N ALA A 123 -8.06 -13.64 -3.72
CA ALA A 123 -6.87 -13.94 -2.93
C ALA A 123 -6.73 -12.82 -1.90
N PHE A 124 -6.90 -13.11 -0.61
CA PHE A 124 -6.77 -12.08 0.44
C PHE A 124 -5.32 -11.82 0.82
N LEU A 125 -4.39 -12.66 0.37
CA LEU A 125 -2.94 -12.47 0.49
C LEU A 125 -2.44 -12.24 1.94
N PRO A 126 -2.90 -13.01 2.95
CA PRO A 126 -2.28 -12.96 4.28
C PRO A 126 -0.85 -13.49 4.23
N PHE A 127 -0.11 -13.25 5.29
CA PHE A 127 1.24 -13.78 5.48
C PHE A 127 1.44 -14.13 6.95
N SER A 128 2.29 -15.11 7.25
CA SER A 128 2.52 -15.58 8.62
C SER A 128 3.83 -15.07 9.23
N ASP A 129 4.68 -14.43 8.43
CA ASP A 129 5.98 -13.90 8.85
C ASP A 129 6.23 -12.56 8.17
N LEU A 130 6.52 -11.55 8.98
CA LEU A 130 6.63 -10.17 8.52
C LEU A 130 7.87 -9.95 7.64
N GLU A 131 9.06 -10.30 8.11
CA GLU A 131 10.30 -10.07 7.36
C GLU A 131 10.34 -10.92 6.09
N ARG A 132 9.90 -12.17 6.17
CA ARG A 132 9.81 -13.06 5.01
C ARG A 132 8.83 -12.52 3.97
N SER A 133 7.69 -11.97 4.38
CA SER A 133 6.74 -11.37 3.42
C SER A 133 7.35 -10.19 2.66
N ILE A 134 8.21 -9.40 3.31
CA ILE A 134 8.96 -8.31 2.65
C ILE A 134 9.95 -8.89 1.65
N GLN A 135 10.72 -9.92 2.04
CA GLN A 135 11.68 -10.58 1.15
C GLN A 135 11.00 -11.15 -0.10
N GLU A 136 9.87 -11.86 0.09
CA GLU A 136 9.08 -12.44 -0.99
C GLU A 136 8.54 -11.38 -1.94
N ASP A 137 7.99 -10.28 -1.41
CA ASP A 137 7.40 -9.22 -2.22
C ASP A 137 8.47 -8.36 -2.93
N VAL A 138 9.63 -8.14 -2.31
CA VAL A 138 10.78 -7.50 -2.97
C VAL A 138 11.33 -8.37 -4.09
N GLU A 139 11.49 -9.67 -3.87
CA GLU A 139 11.94 -10.60 -4.91
C GLU A 139 10.92 -10.71 -6.05
N TYR A 140 9.63 -10.71 -5.72
CA TYR A 140 8.56 -10.65 -6.72
C TYR A 140 8.72 -9.42 -7.62
N ILE A 141 8.97 -8.22 -7.06
CA ILE A 141 9.18 -7.00 -7.86
C ILE A 141 10.45 -7.11 -8.70
N ARG A 142 11.58 -7.52 -8.10
CA ARG A 142 12.89 -7.63 -8.77
C ARG A 142 12.86 -8.60 -9.95
N SER A 143 12.16 -9.72 -9.81
CA SER A 143 12.06 -10.76 -10.85
C SER A 143 10.94 -10.52 -11.86
N HIS A 144 10.06 -9.53 -11.65
CA HIS A 144 8.89 -9.33 -12.50
C HIS A 144 9.28 -8.81 -13.90
N PRO A 145 8.86 -9.48 -15.00
CA PRO A 145 9.32 -9.15 -16.36
C PRO A 145 8.88 -7.78 -16.87
N LEU A 146 7.86 -7.17 -16.25
CA LEU A 146 7.36 -5.83 -16.62
C LEU A 146 8.06 -4.67 -15.89
N ILE A 147 8.86 -4.96 -14.85
CA ILE A 147 9.61 -3.95 -14.11
C ILE A 147 10.89 -3.58 -14.89
N LEU A 148 11.32 -2.31 -14.78
CA LEU A 148 12.57 -1.87 -15.42
C LEU A 148 13.77 -2.63 -14.83
N LYS A 149 14.67 -3.14 -15.68
CA LYS A 149 15.79 -3.99 -15.25
C LYS A 149 16.72 -3.31 -14.23
N ASP A 150 16.91 -2.00 -14.36
CA ASP A 150 17.77 -1.21 -13.49
C ASP A 150 17.01 -0.60 -12.30
N SER A 151 15.80 -1.08 -12.00
CA SER A 151 15.01 -0.60 -10.87
C SER A 151 15.71 -0.91 -9.56
N LYS A 152 15.87 0.11 -8.72
CA LYS A 152 16.23 -0.10 -7.31
C LYS A 152 14.99 -0.57 -6.55
N VAL A 153 15.12 -1.64 -5.79
CA VAL A 153 14.03 -2.17 -4.96
C VAL A 153 14.58 -2.44 -3.57
N SER A 154 13.96 -1.89 -2.53
CA SER A 154 14.32 -2.13 -1.12
C SER A 154 13.10 -2.47 -0.28
N GLY A 155 13.32 -3.23 0.80
CA GLY A 155 12.26 -3.72 1.67
C GLY A 155 12.47 -3.32 3.13
N TRP A 156 11.42 -2.83 3.77
CA TRP A 156 11.48 -2.20 5.09
C TRP A 156 10.31 -2.64 5.98
N VAL A 157 10.55 -2.66 7.28
CA VAL A 157 9.52 -2.73 8.32
C VAL A 157 9.29 -1.33 8.87
N HIS A 158 8.03 -0.90 8.94
CA HIS A 158 7.59 0.22 9.78
C HIS A 158 7.13 -0.34 11.14
N GLU A 159 7.78 0.08 12.22
CA GLU A 159 7.37 -0.26 13.59
C GLU A 159 6.26 0.68 14.05
N VAL A 160 5.01 0.21 14.12
CA VAL A 160 3.86 1.06 14.50
C VAL A 160 3.93 1.53 15.96
N GLU A 161 4.72 0.87 16.80
CA GLU A 161 4.93 1.19 18.20
C GLU A 161 5.88 2.39 18.40
N THR A 162 6.84 2.57 17.48
CA THR A 162 7.92 3.56 17.63
C THR A 162 7.96 4.60 16.52
N GLY A 163 7.31 4.32 15.38
CA GLY A 163 7.40 5.11 14.14
C GLY A 163 8.73 4.94 13.39
N ARG A 164 9.60 4.02 13.82
CA ARG A 164 10.89 3.75 13.15
C ARG A 164 10.69 2.91 11.91
N ILE A 165 11.63 3.04 10.96
CA ILE A 165 11.77 2.14 9.83
C ILE A 165 13.08 1.37 9.93
N CYS A 166 13.02 0.07 9.66
CA CYS A 166 14.15 -0.85 9.71
C CYS A 166 14.27 -1.58 8.37
N GLN A 167 15.46 -1.54 7.77
CA GLN A 167 15.67 -2.19 6.48
C GLN A 167 15.82 -3.71 6.65
N VAL A 168 15.20 -4.46 5.74
CA VAL A 168 15.28 -5.93 5.67
C VAL A 168 16.10 -6.38 4.47
N VAL A 169 15.90 -5.77 3.29
CA VAL A 169 16.57 -6.13 2.00
C VAL A 169 16.79 -4.96 1.05
#